data_AF-A0A256WFB6-F1
#
_entry.id   AF-A0A256WFB6-F1
#
_cell.length_a   1.000
_cell.length_b   1.000
_cell.length_c   1.000
_cell.angle_alpha   90.00
_cell.angle_beta   90.00
_cell.angle_gamma   90.00
#
_symmetry.space_group_name_H-M   'P 1'
#
loop_
_entity.id
_entity.type
_entity.pdbx_description
1 polymer ?
#
loop_
_entity_poly.entity_id
_entity_poly.type
_entity_poly.pdbx_seq_one_letter_code
_entity_poly.pdbx_strand_id
1 'polypeptide(L)'
;MLLELMKTKDILARLGEIKTDSQYLIGFALEAKNEIEYGRGKLEKKNCDMIVVNSANKTDSGFGGDNNTITLLKKDGSLLKFEPQPKSKCADIIFEKMG
;
A
#
# COMPACT_ATOMS: atom_id res chain seq x y z
N MET A 1 34.23 -8.03 -8.02
CA MET A 1 33.56 -8.30 -6.73
C MET A 1 32.12 -8.67 -7.05
N LEU A 2 31.62 -9.79 -6.54
CA LEU A 2 30.26 -10.29 -6.79
C LEU A 2 29.47 -10.26 -5.47
N LEU A 3 28.21 -9.80 -5.51
CA LEU A 3 27.32 -9.78 -4.35
C LEU A 3 26.26 -10.87 -4.53
N GLU A 4 26.27 -11.86 -3.64
CA GLU A 4 25.25 -12.91 -3.60
C GLU A 4 24.12 -12.50 -2.64
N LEU A 5 22.88 -12.60 -3.12
CA LEU A 5 21.68 -12.26 -2.37
C LEU A 5 20.74 -13.45 -2.33
N MET A 6 19.99 -13.57 -1.24
CA MET A 6 18.92 -14.54 -1.10
C MET A 6 17.59 -13.84 -0.82
N LYS A 7 16.49 -14.45 -1.26
CA LYS A 7 15.15 -13.92 -1.04
C LYS A 7 14.74 -14.03 0.43
N THR A 8 14.22 -12.95 0.99
CA THR A 8 13.68 -12.94 2.36
C THR A 8 12.28 -13.56 2.41
N LYS A 9 11.84 -13.93 3.62
CA LYS A 9 10.46 -14.34 3.86
C LYS A 9 9.52 -13.16 3.67
N ASP A 10 8.35 -13.43 3.11
CA ASP A 10 7.34 -12.43 2.86
C ASP A 10 6.35 -12.36 4.04
N ILE A 11 6.62 -11.44 4.96
CA ILE A 11 5.88 -11.34 6.22
C ILE A 11 4.41 -10.99 5.96
N LEU A 12 4.13 -10.05 5.06
CA LEU A 12 2.77 -9.61 4.78
C LEU A 12 1.91 -10.74 4.17
N ALA A 13 2.48 -11.53 3.25
CA ALA A 13 1.77 -12.70 2.72
C ALA A 13 1.48 -13.70 3.84
N ARG A 14 2.45 -13.95 4.71
CA ARG A 14 2.26 -14.89 5.83
C ARG A 14 1.16 -14.42 6.78
N LEU A 15 1.07 -13.12 7.06
CA LEU A 15 -0.03 -12.54 7.84
C LEU A 15 -1.38 -12.73 7.14
N GLY A 16 -1.44 -12.52 5.82
CA GLY A 16 -2.64 -12.75 5.02
C GLY A 16 -3.12 -14.20 5.00
N GLU A 17 -2.21 -15.18 5.08
CA GLU A 17 -2.54 -16.61 5.15
C GLU A 17 -3.20 -17.01 6.48
N ILE A 18 -2.79 -16.36 7.59
CA ILE A 18 -3.24 -16.72 8.95
C ILE A 18 -4.28 -15.75 9.53
N LYS A 19 -4.71 -14.75 8.75
CA LYS A 19 -5.64 -13.74 9.23
C LYS A 19 -7.01 -14.35 9.55
N THR A 20 -7.65 -13.84 10.59
CA THR A 20 -9.03 -14.20 10.96
C THR A 20 -10.02 -13.17 10.43
N ASP A 21 -11.30 -13.52 10.38
CA ASP A 21 -12.37 -12.62 9.91
C ASP A 21 -12.54 -11.35 10.76
N SER A 22 -12.04 -11.37 12.01
CA SER A 22 -12.00 -10.22 12.92
C SER A 22 -10.82 -9.26 12.68
N GLN A 23 -9.90 -9.59 11.78
CA GLN A 23 -8.71 -8.79 11.50
C GLN A 23 -8.84 -8.09 10.15
N TYR A 24 -8.46 -6.81 10.14
CA TYR A 24 -8.37 -6.02 8.91
C TYR A 24 -6.90 -5.82 8.54
N LEU A 25 -6.47 -6.38 7.42
CA LEU A 25 -5.07 -6.36 6.99
C LEU A 25 -4.84 -5.29 5.93
N ILE A 26 -4.00 -4.30 6.26
CA ILE A 26 -3.62 -3.21 5.37
C ILE A 26 -2.15 -3.35 4.99
N GLY A 27 -1.85 -3.38 3.69
CA GLY A 27 -0.48 -3.31 3.18
C GLY A 27 -0.16 -1.93 2.60
N PHE A 28 1.12 -1.57 2.60
CA PHE A 28 1.63 -0.37 1.93
C PHE A 28 2.53 -0.78 0.78
N ALA A 29 2.40 -0.08 -0.35
CA ALA A 29 3.19 -0.31 -1.55
C ALA A 29 3.71 1.02 -2.09
N LEU A 30 5.00 1.08 -2.40
CA LEU A 30 5.60 2.19 -3.13
C LEU A 30 5.77 1.76 -4.58
N GLU A 31 5.02 2.38 -5.49
CA GLU A 31 5.08 2.02 -6.91
C GLU A 31 5.59 3.19 -7.74
N ALA A 32 6.51 2.90 -8.66
CA ALA A 32 7.04 3.86 -9.62
C ALA A 32 6.43 3.70 -11.02
N LYS A 33 5.77 2.57 -11.33
CA LYS A 33 5.12 2.31 -12.63
C LYS A 33 3.93 1.40 -12.39
N ASN A 34 2.90 1.51 -13.24
CA ASN A 34 1.70 0.65 -13.23
C ASN A 34 1.12 0.45 -11.81
N GLU A 35 1.07 1.55 -11.05
CA GLU A 35 0.84 1.57 -9.60
C GLU A 35 -0.46 0.85 -9.19
N ILE A 36 -1.51 0.97 -10.01
CA ILE A 36 -2.80 0.33 -9.77
C ILE A 36 -2.76 -1.17 -10.04
N GLU A 37 -2.14 -1.59 -11.14
CA GLU A 37 -2.04 -3.00 -11.52
C GLU A 37 -1.21 -3.78 -10.50
N TYR A 38 -0.03 -3.26 -10.17
CA TYR A 38 0.84 -3.89 -9.17
C TYR A 38 0.26 -3.81 -7.77
N GLY A 39 -0.43 -2.73 -7.43
CA GLY A 39 -1.15 -2.61 -6.17
C GLY A 39 -2.25 -3.66 -6.04
N ARG A 40 -3.07 -3.88 -7.08
CA ARG A 40 -4.10 -4.93 -7.11
C ARG A 40 -3.50 -6.32 -7.01
N GLY A 41 -2.42 -6.58 -7.76
CA GLY A 41 -1.71 -7.85 -7.67
C GLY A 41 -1.15 -8.12 -6.26
N LYS A 42 -0.72 -7.09 -5.52
CA LYS A 42 -0.31 -7.23 -4.11
C LYS A 42 -1.51 -7.46 -3.21
N LEU A 43 -2.62 -6.74 -3.39
CA LEU A 43 -3.84 -6.91 -2.60
C LEU A 43 -4.30 -8.38 -2.61
N GLU A 44 -4.37 -8.98 -3.79
CA GLU A 44 -4.75 -10.39 -3.97
C GLU A 44 -3.71 -11.35 -3.41
N LYS A 45 -2.45 -11.24 -3.85
CA LYS A 45 -1.37 -12.17 -3.42
C LYS A 45 -1.09 -12.14 -1.92
N LYS A 46 -1.42 -11.04 -1.25
CA LYS A 46 -1.22 -10.87 0.20
C LYS A 46 -2.49 -11.08 1.01
N ASN A 47 -3.62 -11.37 0.36
CA ASN A 47 -4.93 -11.44 1.00
C ASN A 47 -5.22 -10.22 1.91
N CYS A 48 -4.78 -9.03 1.48
CA CYS A 48 -5.06 -7.79 2.22
C CYS A 48 -6.51 -7.35 1.99
N ASP A 49 -7.06 -6.63 2.94
CA ASP A 49 -8.37 -5.97 2.81
C ASP A 49 -8.23 -4.60 2.13
N MET A 50 -7.06 -3.97 2.29
CA MET A 50 -6.69 -2.75 1.60
C MET A 50 -5.17 -2.69 1.31
N ILE A 51 -4.80 -2.11 0.17
CA ILE A 51 -3.42 -1.68 -0.13
C ILE A 51 -3.41 -0.17 -0.30
N VAL A 52 -2.53 0.49 0.45
CA VAL A 52 -2.19 1.91 0.28
C VAL A 52 -1.02 2.00 -0.70
N VAL A 53 -1.27 2.55 -1.88
CA VAL A 53 -0.25 2.78 -2.90
C VAL A 53 0.25 4.21 -2.80
N ASN A 54 1.53 4.37 -2.43
CA ASN A 54 2.21 5.64 -2.41
C ASN A 54 2.81 5.89 -3.79
N SER A 55 2.46 7.01 -4.42
CA SER A 55 3.03 7.38 -5.72
C SER A 55 4.35 8.14 -5.52
N ALA A 56 5.46 7.52 -5.90
CA ALA A 56 6.81 8.12 -5.79
C ALA A 56 7.10 9.17 -6.87
N ASN A 57 6.21 9.29 -7.87
CA ASN A 57 6.47 10.05 -9.09
C ASN A 57 5.83 11.44 -9.13
N LYS A 58 5.04 11.80 -8.12
CA LYS A 58 4.40 13.13 -8.08
C LYS A 58 5.36 14.15 -7.45
N THR A 59 5.52 15.28 -8.10
CA THR A 59 6.20 16.47 -7.54
C THR A 59 5.51 16.84 -6.21
N ASP A 60 6.29 17.19 -5.19
CA ASP A 60 5.83 17.49 -3.82
C ASP A 60 5.14 16.32 -3.08
N SER A 61 5.47 15.08 -3.43
CA SER A 61 4.91 13.88 -2.81
C SER A 61 5.97 12.79 -2.65
N GLY A 62 6.06 12.21 -1.44
CA GLY A 62 6.84 11.00 -1.21
C GLY A 62 7.87 11.12 -0.08
N PHE A 63 9.00 10.44 -0.23
CA PHE A 63 10.03 10.38 0.80
C PHE A 63 10.73 11.74 0.96
N GLY A 64 10.98 12.14 2.21
CA GLY A 64 11.73 13.36 2.55
C GLY A 64 10.91 14.65 2.70
N GLY A 65 9.67 14.72 2.21
CA GLY A 65 8.77 15.87 2.40
C GLY A 65 7.64 15.62 3.41
N ASP A 66 6.83 16.63 3.71
CA ASP A 66 5.69 16.50 4.64
C ASP A 66 4.42 15.96 3.97
N ASN A 67 4.38 15.96 2.64
CA ASN A 67 3.24 15.56 1.83
C ASN A 67 3.40 14.17 1.21
N ASN A 68 2.27 13.51 0.95
CA ASN A 68 2.21 12.24 0.25
C ASN A 68 0.96 12.18 -0.66
N THR A 69 1.05 11.38 -1.70
CA THR A 69 -0.05 11.05 -2.62
C THR A 69 -0.32 9.58 -2.48
N ILE A 70 -1.53 9.25 -2.03
CA ILE A 70 -1.95 7.87 -1.82
C ILE A 70 -3.10 7.51 -2.76
N THR A 71 -3.10 6.25 -3.20
CA THR A 71 -4.28 5.60 -3.77
C THR A 71 -4.64 4.40 -2.91
N LEU A 72 -5.89 4.31 -2.48
CA LEU A 72 -6.39 3.17 -1.74
C LEU A 72 -7.03 2.17 -2.69
N LEU A 73 -6.57 0.92 -2.62
CA LEU A 73 -7.13 -0.22 -3.33
C LEU A 73 -7.76 -1.15 -2.31
N LYS A 74 -9.06 -1.39 -2.40
CA LYS A 74 -9.79 -2.24 -1.46
C LYS A 74 -10.20 -3.57 -2.09
N LYS A 75 -10.38 -4.59 -1.25
CA LYS A 75 -10.78 -5.94 -1.66
C LYS A 75 -12.16 -6.01 -2.32
N ASP A 76 -13.03 -5.05 -2.05
CA ASP A 76 -14.33 -4.89 -2.71
C ASP A 76 -14.24 -4.33 -4.15
N GLY A 77 -13.03 -4.03 -4.63
CA GLY A 77 -12.77 -3.46 -5.95
C GLY A 77 -12.70 -1.93 -5.96
N SER A 78 -13.02 -1.27 -4.84
CA SER A 78 -12.98 0.19 -4.72
C SER A 78 -11.55 0.72 -4.92
N LEU A 79 -11.48 1.84 -5.63
CA LEU A 79 -10.25 2.57 -5.91
C LEU A 79 -10.47 4.04 -5.58
N LEU A 80 -9.74 4.55 -4.57
CA LEU A 80 -9.85 5.94 -4.12
C LEU A 80 -8.51 6.64 -4.34
N LYS A 81 -8.49 7.60 -5.26
CA LYS A 81 -7.31 8.43 -5.51
C LYS A 81 -7.41 9.72 -4.72
N PHE A 82 -6.27 10.15 -4.21
CA PHE A 82 -6.15 11.37 -3.45
C PHE A 82 -5.02 12.23 -4.03
N GLU A 83 -5.24 13.55 -4.07
CA GLU A 83 -4.20 14.50 -4.42
C GLU A 83 -3.14 14.61 -3.31
N PRO A 84 -1.97 15.25 -3.56
CA PRO A 84 -0.95 15.46 -2.53
C PRO A 84 -1.51 16.17 -1.30
N GLN A 85 -1.26 15.61 -0.12
CA GLN A 85 -1.69 16.18 1.17
C GLN A 85 -0.67 15.88 2.26
N PRO A 86 -0.75 16.56 3.42
CA PRO A 86 0.09 16.24 4.57
C PRO A 86 -0.03 14.78 4.97
N LYS A 87 1.09 14.18 5.39
CA LYS A 87 1.14 12.78 5.86
C LYS A 87 0.15 12.48 6.99
N SER A 88 -0.08 13.44 7.88
CA SER A 88 -1.12 13.34 8.92
C SER A 88 -2.50 13.15 8.31
N LYS A 89 -2.85 13.95 7.28
CA LYS A 89 -4.13 13.83 6.60
C LYS A 89 -4.26 12.52 5.82
N CYS A 90 -3.17 12.03 5.23
CA CYS A 90 -3.14 10.69 4.64
C CYS A 90 -3.43 9.60 5.69
N ALA A 91 -2.89 9.71 6.90
CA ALA A 91 -3.17 8.77 7.99
C ALA A 91 -4.65 8.80 8.40
N ASP A 92 -5.24 10.00 8.56
CA ASP A 92 -6.67 10.16 8.83
C ASP A 92 -7.52 9.49 7.75
N ILE A 93 -7.19 9.72 6.48
CA ILE A 93 -7.89 9.10 5.34
C ILE A 93 -7.79 7.58 5.37
N ILE A 94 -6.60 7.03 5.66
CA ILE A 94 -6.43 5.57 5.74
C ILE A 94 -7.30 5.00 6.87
N PHE A 95 -7.35 5.67 8.03
CA PHE A 95 -8.15 5.27 9.17
C PHE A 95 -9.66 5.39 8.90
N GLU A 96 -10.11 6.50 8.33
CA GLU A 96 -11.53 6.72 7.98
C GLU A 96 -12.04 5.76 6.90
N LYS A 97 -11.12 5.24 6.07
CA LYS A 97 -11.46 4.31 4.98
C LYS A 97 -11.18 2.85 5.33
N MET A 98 -10.63 2.52 6.50
CA MET A 98 -10.54 1.12 6.93
C MET A 98 -11.86 0.74 7.61
N GLY A 99 -12.51 -0.31 7.11
CA GLY A 99 -13.86 -0.69 7.57
C GLY A 99 -14.90 0.40 7.34
#